data_AF-A0A8C8RDH9-F1
#
_entry.id   AF-A0A8C8RDH9-F1
#
_cell.length_a   1.000
_cell.length_b   1.000
_cell.length_c   1.000
_cell.angle_alpha   90.00
_cell.angle_beta   90.00
_cell.angle_gamma   90.00
#
_symmetry.space_group_name_H-M   'P 1'
#
loop_
_entity.id
_entity.type
_entity.pdbx_description
1 polymer ?
#
loop_
_entity_poly.entity_id
_entity_poly.type
_entity_poly.pdbx_seq_one_letter_code
_entity_poly.pdbx_strand_id
1 'polypeptide(L)'
;SATAIIGNPKVRAHGKKVLTSFGEAVKNLDNIKATYAKLSELHCDKLHVDPENFRLLGDILIIVLASHFGQEFTPACQAAWQKLVHVVAHALSSKYR
;
A
#
# COMPACT_ATOMS: atom_id res chain seq x y z
N SER A 1 -11.99 -19.16 -7.21
CA SER A 1 -11.89 -19.59 -5.80
C SER A 1 -10.69 -18.92 -5.14
N ALA A 2 -10.64 -18.83 -3.80
CA ALA A 2 -9.50 -18.26 -3.08
C ALA A 2 -8.17 -18.94 -3.44
N THR A 3 -8.17 -20.27 -3.58
CA THR A 3 -7.01 -21.07 -4.00
C THR A 3 -6.45 -20.63 -5.36
N ALA A 4 -7.33 -20.29 -6.31
CA ALA A 4 -6.90 -19.81 -7.62
C ALA A 4 -6.22 -18.43 -7.56
N ILE A 5 -6.59 -17.57 -6.61
CA ILE A 5 -5.97 -16.26 -6.40
C ILE A 5 -4.60 -16.42 -5.74
N ILE A 6 -4.53 -17.21 -4.65
CA ILE A 6 -3.29 -17.45 -3.90
C ILE A 6 -2.20 -18.07 -4.78
N GLY A 7 -2.58 -19.02 -5.65
CA GLY A 7 -1.66 -19.69 -6.57
C GLY A 7 -1.29 -18.88 -7.82
N ASN A 8 -1.86 -17.69 -8.04
CA ASN A 8 -1.71 -16.99 -9.31
C ASN A 8 -0.33 -16.28 -9.42
N PRO A 9 0.53 -16.65 -10.37
CA PRO A 9 1.86 -16.05 -10.50
C PRO A 9 1.81 -14.56 -10.88
N LYS A 10 0.78 -14.11 -11.60
CA LYS A 10 0.61 -12.70 -11.98
C LYS A 10 0.24 -11.84 -10.76
N VAL A 11 -0.64 -12.35 -9.88
CA VAL A 11 -0.99 -11.69 -8.62
C VAL A 11 0.24 -11.57 -7.73
N ARG A 12 1.01 -12.65 -7.59
CA ARG A 12 2.27 -12.64 -6.82
C ARG A 12 3.29 -11.63 -7.37
N ALA A 13 3.45 -11.59 -8.70
CA ALA A 13 4.36 -10.63 -9.35
C ALA A 13 3.91 -9.18 -9.13
N HIS A 14 2.60 -8.91 -9.19
CA HIS A 14 2.06 -7.58 -8.93
C HIS A 14 2.22 -7.19 -7.45
N GLY A 15 1.95 -8.10 -6.50
CA GLY A 15 2.16 -7.88 -5.07
C GLY A 15 3.60 -7.49 -4.75
N LYS A 16 4.60 -8.09 -5.42
CA LYS A 16 6.01 -7.68 -5.30
C LYS A 16 6.22 -6.22 -5.73
N LYS A 17 5.62 -5.78 -6.84
CA LYS A 17 5.70 -4.38 -7.30
C LYS A 17 5.08 -3.42 -6.28
N VAL A 18 3.91 -3.76 -5.74
CA VAL A 18 3.23 -2.96 -4.71
C VAL A 18 4.10 -2.82 -3.46
N LEU A 19 4.63 -3.93 -2.92
CA LEU A 19 5.47 -3.87 -1.71
C LEU A 19 6.81 -3.18 -1.95
N THR A 20 7.38 -3.32 -3.15
CA THR A 20 8.58 -2.56 -3.55
C THR A 20 8.29 -1.05 -3.53
N SER A 21 7.11 -0.65 -4.01
CA SER A 21 6.64 0.74 -3.96
C SER A 21 6.56 1.26 -2.52
N PHE A 22 6.03 0.48 -1.56
CA PHE A 22 6.04 0.85 -0.14
C PHE A 22 7.45 1.05 0.41
N GLY A 23 8.43 0.26 -0.04
CA GLY A 23 9.84 0.49 0.29
C GLY A 23 10.34 1.86 -0.16
N GLU A 24 9.86 2.38 -1.29
CA GLU A 24 10.19 3.75 -1.74
C GLU A 24 9.55 4.83 -0.86
N ALA A 25 8.35 4.61 -0.30
CA ALA A 25 7.79 5.53 0.70
C ALA A 25 8.67 5.62 1.96
N VAL A 26 9.12 4.46 2.48
CA VAL A 26 9.98 4.40 3.67
C VAL A 26 11.32 5.11 3.44
N LYS A 27 11.86 5.07 2.23
CA LYS A 27 13.09 5.81 1.88
C LYS A 27 12.87 7.32 1.72
N ASN A 28 11.63 7.77 1.55
CA ASN A 28 11.28 9.15 1.22
C ASN A 28 10.17 9.71 2.14
N LEU A 29 10.25 9.44 3.45
CA LEU A 29 9.19 9.74 4.42
C LEU A 29 8.75 11.22 4.41
N ASP A 30 9.69 12.15 4.20
CA ASP A 30 9.41 13.59 4.17
C ASP A 30 8.83 14.08 2.85
N ASN A 31 8.80 13.24 1.81
CA ASN A 31 8.43 13.63 0.44
C ASN A 31 7.48 12.64 -0.26
N ILE A 32 6.74 11.82 0.49
CA ILE A 32 5.88 10.74 -0.05
C ILE A 32 4.91 11.25 -1.14
N LYS A 33 4.31 12.44 -0.95
CA LYS A 33 3.36 13.02 -1.91
C LYS A 33 4.00 13.23 -3.29
N ALA A 34 5.20 13.81 -3.34
CA ALA A 34 5.89 14.02 -4.61
C ALA A 34 6.38 12.70 -5.21
N THR A 35 6.92 11.80 -4.37
CA THR A 35 7.35 10.45 -4.77
C THR A 35 6.26 9.69 -5.53
N TYR A 36 5.00 9.82 -5.10
CA TYR A 36 3.86 9.13 -5.73
C TYR A 36 3.05 9.94 -6.72
N ALA A 37 3.43 11.18 -7.07
CA ALA A 37 2.64 12.02 -7.96
C ALA A 37 2.32 11.34 -9.31
N LYS A 38 3.33 10.76 -9.96
CA LYS A 38 3.15 10.02 -11.24
C LYS A 38 2.34 8.74 -11.07
N LEU A 39 2.47 8.08 -9.92
CA LEU A 39 1.75 6.85 -9.64
C LEU A 39 0.26 7.13 -9.37
N SER A 40 -0.04 8.24 -8.70
CA SER A 40 -1.40 8.76 -8.50
C SER A 40 -2.06 9.07 -9.85
N GLU A 41 -1.37 9.78 -10.75
CA GLU A 41 -1.85 10.05 -12.12
C GLU A 41 -2.15 8.75 -12.89
N LEU A 42 -1.25 7.75 -12.82
CA LEU A 42 -1.48 6.46 -13.46
C LEU A 42 -2.75 5.77 -12.92
N HIS A 43 -2.93 5.72 -11.60
CA HIS A 43 -4.07 5.03 -11.00
C HIS A 43 -5.40 5.77 -11.25
N CYS A 44 -5.36 7.09 -11.29
CA CYS A 44 -6.50 7.94 -11.61
C CYS A 44 -6.87 7.86 -13.11
N ASP A 45 -5.96 8.30 -13.98
CA ASP A 45 -6.29 8.62 -15.38
C ASP A 45 -6.27 7.41 -16.32
N LYS A 46 -5.60 6.32 -15.93
CA LYS A 46 -5.45 5.14 -16.78
C LYS A 46 -6.09 3.91 -16.19
N LEU A 47 -5.88 3.66 -14.90
CA LEU A 47 -6.39 2.45 -14.25
C LEU A 47 -7.78 2.65 -13.65
N HIS A 48 -8.21 3.89 -13.44
CA HIS A 48 -9.51 4.25 -12.87
C HIS A 48 -9.81 3.50 -11.55
N VAL A 49 -8.78 3.34 -10.71
CA VAL A 49 -8.92 2.66 -9.42
C VAL A 49 -9.63 3.58 -8.45
N ASP A 50 -10.72 3.15 -7.80
CA ASP A 50 -11.37 3.94 -6.75
C ASP A 50 -10.39 4.21 -5.59
N PRO A 51 -10.22 5.48 -5.16
CA PRO A 51 -9.26 5.84 -4.12
C PRO A 51 -9.53 5.16 -2.76
N GLU A 52 -10.75 4.72 -2.45
CA GLU A 52 -11.01 3.95 -1.23
C GLU A 52 -10.22 2.64 -1.17
N ASN A 53 -9.92 2.04 -2.32
CA ASN A 53 -9.17 0.79 -2.39
C ASN A 53 -7.73 0.92 -1.89
N PHE A 54 -7.13 2.12 -1.91
CA PHE A 54 -5.79 2.33 -1.35
C PHE A 54 -5.79 2.16 0.17
N ARG A 55 -6.84 2.70 0.83
CA ARG A 55 -7.00 2.56 2.29
C ARG A 55 -7.27 1.11 2.66
N LEU A 56 -8.16 0.43 1.93
CA LEU A 56 -8.46 -0.99 2.14
C LEU A 56 -7.21 -1.87 2.01
N LEU A 57 -6.40 -1.65 0.98
CA LEU A 57 -5.15 -2.38 0.81
C LEU A 57 -4.15 -2.10 1.93
N GLY A 58 -4.07 -0.84 2.39
CA GLY A 58 -3.26 -0.45 3.54
C GLY A 58 -3.67 -1.19 4.81
N ASP A 59 -4.97 -1.24 5.12
CA ASP A 59 -5.51 -1.94 6.29
C ASP A 59 -5.22 -3.45 6.24
N ILE A 60 -5.38 -4.07 5.07
CA ILE A 60 -5.05 -5.49 4.86
C ILE A 60 -3.55 -5.73 5.09
N LEU A 61 -2.68 -4.82 4.65
CA LEU A 61 -1.24 -4.94 4.89
C LEU A 61 -0.92 -4.93 6.40
N ILE A 62 -1.57 -4.07 7.19
CA ILE A 62 -1.42 -4.06 8.65
C ILE A 62 -1.82 -5.40 9.26
N ILE A 63 -2.94 -5.98 8.83
CA ILE A 63 -3.40 -7.29 9.31
C ILE A 63 -2.37 -8.38 8.99
N VAL A 64 -1.83 -8.39 7.77
CA VAL A 64 -0.82 -9.36 7.35
C VAL A 64 0.47 -9.21 8.16
N LEU A 65 0.94 -7.98 8.38
CA LEU A 65 2.12 -7.72 9.21
C LEU A 65 1.92 -8.17 10.66
N ALA A 66 0.77 -7.84 11.26
CA ALA A 66 0.42 -8.28 12.61
C ALA A 66 0.39 -9.81 12.72
N SER A 67 -0.21 -10.50 11.75
CA SER A 67 -0.25 -11.96 11.73
C SER A 67 1.12 -12.59 11.51
N HIS A 68 2.01 -11.95 10.75
CA HIS A 68 3.33 -12.49 10.42
C HIS A 68 4.33 -12.35 11.58
N PHE A 69 4.36 -11.18 12.20
CA PHE A 69 5.31 -10.85 13.28
C PHE A 69 4.79 -11.17 14.68
N GLY A 70 3.48 -11.38 14.84
CA GLY A 70 2.87 -11.74 16.13
C GLY A 70 3.20 -10.71 17.22
N GLN A 71 3.81 -11.16 18.32
CA GLN A 71 4.14 -10.30 19.46
C GLN A 71 5.20 -9.23 19.14
N GLU A 72 6.00 -9.42 18.08
CA GLU A 72 6.99 -8.42 17.66
C GLU A 72 6.34 -7.20 16.99
N PHE A 73 5.10 -7.34 16.49
CA PHE A 73 4.32 -6.22 15.96
C PHE A 73 3.66 -5.44 17.10
N THR A 74 4.49 -4.80 17.91
CA THR A 74 4.07 -4.03 19.09
C THR A 74 3.07 -2.94 18.72
N PRO A 75 2.25 -2.44 19.67
CA PRO A 75 1.31 -1.35 19.41
C PRO A 75 1.96 -0.09 18.80
N ALA A 76 3.20 0.23 19.21
CA ALA A 76 3.96 1.34 18.63
C ALA A 76 4.34 1.08 17.17
N CYS A 77 4.77 -0.16 16.85
CA CYS A 77 5.06 -0.58 15.49
C CYS A 77 3.78 -0.51 14.62
N GLN A 78 2.67 -1.03 15.11
CA GLN A 78 1.37 -0.95 14.43
C GLN A 78 0.97 0.50 14.14
N ALA A 79 1.06 1.39 15.14
CA ALA A 79 0.71 2.81 14.96
C ALA A 79 1.59 3.49 13.90
N ALA A 80 2.90 3.19 13.88
CA ALA A 80 3.83 3.71 12.88
C ALA A 80 3.47 3.23 11.46
N TRP A 81 3.20 1.93 11.30
CA TRP A 81 2.79 1.38 10.01
C TRP A 81 1.41 1.88 9.55
N GLN A 82 0.45 2.01 10.47
CA GLN A 82 -0.87 2.61 10.19
C GLN A 82 -0.71 4.04 9.68
N LYS A 83 0.13 4.85 10.32
CA LYS A 83 0.44 6.20 9.85
C LYS A 83 1.05 6.18 8.45
N LEU A 84 2.01 5.30 8.20
CA LEU A 84 2.63 5.16 6.88
C LEU A 84 1.60 4.81 5.80
N VAL A 85 0.81 3.75 5.98
CA VAL A 85 -0.17 3.31 4.95
C VAL A 85 -1.23 4.38 4.67
N HIS A 86 -1.65 5.16 5.68
CA HIS A 86 -2.57 6.28 5.48
C HIS A 86 -1.93 7.42 4.69
N VAL A 87 -0.66 7.76 4.95
CA VAL A 87 0.06 8.79 4.19
C VAL A 87 0.27 8.34 2.73
N VAL A 88 0.58 7.06 2.51
CA VAL A 88 0.69 6.47 1.16
C VAL A 88 -0.66 6.53 0.44
N ALA A 89 -1.75 6.13 1.08
CA ALA A 89 -3.09 6.19 0.49
C ALA A 89 -3.45 7.64 0.10
N HIS A 90 -3.25 8.59 1.02
CA HIS A 90 -3.48 10.01 0.74
C HIS A 90 -2.64 10.54 -0.43
N ALA A 91 -1.37 10.14 -0.52
CA ALA A 91 -0.49 10.52 -1.64
C ALA A 91 -0.97 9.93 -2.98
N LEU A 92 -1.42 8.66 -2.99
CA LEU A 92 -1.98 8.01 -4.18
C LEU A 92 -3.34 8.60 -4.58
N SER A 93 -4.12 9.11 -3.65
CA SER A 93 -5.38 9.81 -3.94
C SER A 93 -5.20 11.27 -4.38
N SER A 94 -3.99 11.83 -4.32
CA SER A 94 -3.78 13.28 -4.46
C SER A 94 -4.14 13.88 -5.83
N LYS A 95 -4.31 13.07 -6.86
CA LYS A 95 -4.68 13.50 -8.23
C LYS A 95 -6.12 13.22 -8.60
N TYR A 96 -6.84 12.52 -7.73
CA TYR A 96 -8.27 12.28 -7.88
C TYR A 96 -9.01 13.59 -7.61
N ARG A 97 -9.95 13.93 -8.49
CA ARG A 97 -10.77 15.15 -8.41
C ARG A 97 -12.11 14.89 -7.75
#